data_AF-A0AB38R3W0-F1
#
_entry.id   AF-A0AB38R3W0-F1
#
_cell.length_a   1.000
_cell.length_b   1.000
_cell.length_c   1.000
_cell.angle_alpha   90.00
_cell.angle_beta   90.00
_cell.angle_gamma   90.00
#
_symmetry.space_group_name_H-M   'P 1'
#
loop_
_entity.id
_entity.type
_entity.pdbx_description
1 polymer ?
#
loop_
_entity_poly.entity_id
_entity_poly.type
_entity_poly.pdbx_seq_one_letter_code
_entity_poly.pdbx_strand_id
1 'polypeptide(L)'
;MNTRKIGAAIFVTATLIVVGFTIYKIIVGKDVGFNEVIAIGALLMTFFSTITWGTKEEKDGILQEEELGQRITEKSAKVSYFLLTLFIFGAVVADKFINETINIFLLVLLGLSMITLPFIEFLISRKYQ
;
A
#
# COMPACT_ATOMS: atom_id res chain seq x y z
N MET A 1 -7.26 12.69 25.50
CA MET A 1 -6.57 11.61 24.76
C MET A 1 -6.25 12.20 23.39
N ASN A 2 -4.97 12.22 22.97
CA ASN A 2 -4.57 12.80 21.67
C ASN A 2 -5.40 12.15 20.55
N THR A 3 -6.05 12.93 19.69
CA THR A 3 -7.04 12.44 18.72
C THR A 3 -6.43 11.42 17.76
N ARG A 4 -5.13 11.55 17.46
CA ARG A 4 -4.35 10.58 16.69
C ARG A 4 -4.36 9.19 17.32
N LYS A 5 -4.22 9.11 18.64
CA LYS A 5 -4.27 7.81 19.37
C LYS A 5 -5.68 7.21 19.32
N ILE A 6 -6.72 8.04 19.36
CA ILE A 6 -8.11 7.59 19.24
C ILE A 6 -8.37 7.09 17.82
N GLY A 7 -8.01 7.88 16.80
CA GLY A 7 -8.15 7.51 15.39
C GLY A 7 -7.40 6.23 15.06
N ALA A 8 -6.16 6.09 15.53
CA ALA A 8 -5.39 4.87 15.39
C ALA A 8 -6.09 3.65 16.02
N ALA A 9 -6.61 3.81 17.25
CA ALA A 9 -7.36 2.74 17.91
C ALA A 9 -8.64 2.36 17.15
N ILE A 10 -9.35 3.33 16.58
CA ILE A 10 -10.54 3.09 15.77
C ILE A 10 -10.18 2.32 14.50
N PHE A 11 -9.21 2.80 13.72
CA PHE A 11 -8.85 2.18 12.44
C PHE A 11 -8.25 0.79 12.62
N VAL A 12 -7.43 0.55 13.66
CA VAL A 12 -6.90 -0.79 13.91
C VAL A 12 -8.01 -1.75 14.36
N THR A 13 -8.93 -1.30 15.21
CA THR A 13 -10.06 -2.13 15.67
C THR A 13 -10.97 -2.47 14.50
N ALA A 14 -11.31 -1.48 13.66
CA ALA A 14 -12.08 -1.70 12.44
C ALA A 14 -11.38 -2.69 11.49
N THR A 15 -10.06 -2.54 11.30
CA THR A 15 -9.27 -3.46 10.48
C THR A 15 -9.37 -4.89 11.01
N LEU A 16 -9.17 -5.09 12.32
CA LEU A 16 -9.26 -6.41 12.95
C LEU A 16 -10.64 -7.04 12.80
N ILE A 17 -11.71 -6.25 12.92
CA ILE A 17 -13.09 -6.72 12.70
C ILE A 17 -13.27 -7.19 11.25
N VAL A 18 -12.84 -6.41 10.27
CA VAL A 18 -12.99 -6.76 8.84
C VAL A 18 -12.14 -7.99 8.49
N VAL A 19 -10.90 -8.06 8.96
CA VAL A 19 -10.02 -9.23 8.77
C VAL A 19 -10.63 -10.46 9.43
N GLY A 20 -11.10 -10.36 10.68
CA GLY A 20 -11.74 -11.47 11.39
C GLY A 20 -13.01 -11.96 10.70
N PHE A 21 -13.85 -11.05 10.21
CA PHE A 21 -15.04 -11.39 9.43
C PHE A 21 -14.69 -12.04 8.09
N THR A 22 -13.63 -11.57 7.43
CA THR A 22 -13.15 -12.15 6.17
C THR A 22 -12.64 -13.58 6.39
N ILE A 23 -11.87 -13.83 7.45
CA ILE A 23 -11.43 -15.18 7.84
C ILE A 23 -12.63 -16.08 8.14
N TYR A 24 -13.62 -15.57 8.88
CA TYR A 24 -14.86 -16.31 9.14
C TYR A 24 -15.59 -16.69 7.84
N LYS A 25 -15.68 -15.78 6.87
CA LYS A 25 -16.26 -16.08 5.55
C LYS A 25 -15.51 -17.24 4.86
N ILE A 26 -14.18 -17.22 4.86
CA ILE A 26 -13.36 -18.29 4.28
C ILE A 26 -13.67 -19.64 4.95
N ILE A 27 -13.72 -19.67 6.29
CA ILE A 27 -13.97 -20.91 7.06
C ILE A 27 -15.34 -21.50 6.75
N VAL A 28 -16.36 -20.66 6.58
CA VAL A 28 -17.73 -21.09 6.27
C VAL A 28 -17.93 -21.33 4.76
N GLY A 29 -16.86 -21.24 3.96
CA GLY A 29 -16.91 -21.48 2.51
C GLY A 29 -17.66 -20.39 1.73
N LYS A 30 -17.76 -19.17 2.28
CA LYS A 30 -18.31 -18.01 1.58
C LYS A 30 -17.21 -17.33 0.76
N ASP A 31 -17.58 -16.84 -0.42
CA ASP A 31 -16.65 -16.13 -1.30
C ASP A 31 -16.12 -14.86 -0.65
N VAL A 32 -14.79 -14.69 -0.73
CA VAL A 32 -14.08 -13.45 -0.42
C VAL A 32 -13.66 -12.84 -1.73
N GLY A 33 -13.89 -11.54 -1.90
CA GLY A 33 -13.61 -10.87 -3.16
C GLY A 33 -13.15 -9.45 -2.98
N PHE A 34 -13.50 -8.65 -3.96
CA PHE A 34 -13.04 -7.27 -4.11
C PHE A 34 -13.35 -6.38 -2.90
N ASN A 35 -14.55 -6.51 -2.33
CA ASN A 35 -15.00 -5.63 -1.24
C ASN A 35 -14.17 -5.81 0.03
N GLU A 36 -13.90 -7.05 0.42
CA GLU A 36 -13.08 -7.35 1.59
C GLU A 36 -11.65 -6.85 1.41
N VAL A 37 -11.05 -7.11 0.24
CA VAL A 37 -9.67 -6.70 -0.07
C VAL A 37 -9.53 -5.18 -0.05
N ILE A 38 -10.45 -4.45 -0.70
CA ILE A 38 -10.43 -2.98 -0.69
C ILE A 38 -10.70 -2.42 0.70
N ALA A 39 -11.64 -2.97 1.45
CA ALA A 39 -11.94 -2.49 2.80
C ALA A 39 -10.71 -2.63 3.71
N ILE A 40 -10.04 -3.78 3.68
CA ILE A 40 -8.80 -4.01 4.44
C ILE A 40 -7.71 -3.05 3.98
N GLY A 41 -7.51 -2.89 2.66
CA GLY A 41 -6.52 -1.97 2.10
C GLY A 41 -6.75 -0.52 2.51
N ALA A 42 -8.00 -0.04 2.43
CA ALA A 42 -8.37 1.32 2.80
C ALA A 42 -8.17 1.56 4.31
N LEU A 43 -8.61 0.63 5.16
CA LEU A 43 -8.45 0.75 6.61
C LEU A 43 -6.97 0.77 7.02
N LEU A 44 -6.14 -0.10 6.43
CA LEU A 44 -4.70 -0.11 6.67
C LEU A 44 -4.03 1.18 6.17
N MET A 45 -4.41 1.66 4.98
CA MET A 45 -3.91 2.93 4.44
C MET A 45 -4.19 4.08 5.42
N THR A 46 -5.43 4.19 5.91
CA THR A 46 -5.80 5.24 6.86
C THR A 46 -5.14 5.04 8.21
N PHE A 47 -5.03 3.81 8.71
CA PHE A 47 -4.36 3.50 9.97
C PHE A 47 -2.89 3.91 9.93
N PHE A 48 -2.13 3.44 8.94
CA PHE A 48 -0.70 3.75 8.81
C PHE A 48 -0.47 5.24 8.60
N SER A 49 -1.30 5.91 7.79
CA SER A 49 -1.25 7.37 7.65
C SER A 49 -1.44 8.08 8.99
N THR A 50 -2.48 7.69 9.74
CA THR A 50 -2.85 8.29 11.04
C THR A 50 -1.75 8.13 12.08
N ILE A 51 -1.06 6.97 12.15
CA ILE A 51 0.00 6.78 13.16
C ILE A 51 1.34 7.39 12.75
N THR A 52 1.55 7.62 11.45
CA THR A 52 2.82 8.14 10.91
C THR A 52 2.85 9.65 10.96
N TRP A 53 1.79 10.30 10.46
CA TRP A 53 1.77 11.73 10.24
C TRP A 53 1.13 12.49 11.39
N GLY A 54 1.70 13.66 11.64
CA GLY A 54 1.18 14.67 12.53
C GLY A 54 0.13 15.56 11.89
N THR A 55 -0.55 16.37 12.71
CA THR A 55 -1.45 17.42 12.23
C THR A 55 -0.98 18.81 12.68
N LYS A 56 -1.16 19.81 11.81
CA LYS A 56 -0.82 21.22 12.13
C LYS A 56 -1.63 21.77 13.30
N GLU A 57 -2.87 21.32 13.40
CA GLU A 57 -3.84 21.76 14.42
C GLU A 57 -3.41 21.31 15.82
N GLU A 58 -2.98 20.05 15.95
CA GLU A 58 -2.56 19.50 17.23
C GLU A 58 -1.06 19.65 17.51
N LYS A 59 -0.28 20.10 16.51
CA LYS A 59 1.18 20.25 16.56
C LYS A 59 1.85 18.98 17.09
N ASP A 60 1.39 17.83 16.63
CA ASP A 60 1.78 16.54 17.16
C ASP A 60 2.52 15.73 16.10
N GLY A 61 3.64 15.09 16.43
CA GLY A 61 4.36 14.24 15.46
C GLY A 61 5.08 15.00 14.33
N ILE A 62 5.44 14.28 13.28
CA ILE A 62 6.18 14.81 12.12
C ILE A 62 5.16 15.28 11.09
N LEU A 63 5.31 16.50 10.58
CA LEU A 63 4.46 17.00 9.50
C LEU A 63 5.06 16.60 8.15
N GLN A 64 4.21 16.28 7.18
CA GLN A 64 4.66 15.75 5.89
C GLN A 64 5.43 16.81 5.08
N GLU A 65 5.09 18.09 5.25
CA GLU A 65 5.73 19.24 4.59
C GLU A 65 7.07 19.65 5.19
N GLU A 66 7.42 19.21 6.39
CA GLU A 66 8.72 19.47 7.01
C GLU A 66 9.84 18.76 6.25
N GLU A 67 11.08 19.24 6.35
CA GLU A 67 12.23 18.61 5.68
C GLU A 67 12.36 17.11 6.01
N LEU A 68 12.10 16.74 7.26
CA LEU A 68 12.11 15.34 7.68
C LEU A 68 10.97 14.54 7.04
N GLY A 69 9.76 15.11 6.98
CA GLY A 69 8.60 14.49 6.34
C GLY A 69 8.79 14.27 4.83
N GLN A 70 9.40 15.24 4.15
CA GLN A 70 9.75 15.13 2.73
C GLN A 70 10.77 14.01 2.51
N ARG A 71 11.84 13.94 3.31
CA ARG A 71 12.84 12.85 3.24
C ARG A 71 12.22 11.47 3.50
N ILE A 72 11.30 11.36 4.46
CA ILE A 72 10.57 10.11 4.72
C ILE A 72 9.73 9.73 3.50
N THR A 73 9.01 10.69 2.91
CA THR A 73 8.17 10.48 1.73
C THR A 73 9.00 10.01 0.52
N GLU A 74 10.12 10.67 0.23
CA GLU A 74 11.00 10.28 -0.90
C GLU A 74 11.58 8.89 -0.72
N LYS A 75 12.14 8.60 0.47
CA LYS A 75 12.77 7.31 0.76
C LYS A 75 11.75 6.18 0.75
N SER A 76 10.59 6.39 1.38
CA SER A 76 9.51 5.40 1.40
C SER A 76 8.91 5.19 0.01
N ALA A 77 8.75 6.23 -0.82
CA ALA A 77 8.26 6.08 -2.19
C ALA A 77 9.18 5.16 -3.01
N LYS A 78 10.50 5.36 -2.93
CA LYS A 78 11.47 4.51 -3.62
C LYS A 78 11.45 3.06 -3.13
N VAL A 79 11.40 2.84 -1.82
CA VAL A 79 11.33 1.48 -1.25
C VAL A 79 10.01 0.79 -1.63
N SER A 80 8.89 1.50 -1.50
CA SER A 80 7.55 0.99 -1.83
C SER A 80 7.44 0.61 -3.30
N TYR A 81 8.07 1.36 -4.20
CA TYR A 81 8.14 1.00 -5.63
C TYR A 81 8.74 -0.41 -5.82
N PHE A 82 9.93 -0.66 -5.25
CA PHE A 82 10.58 -1.96 -5.40
C PHE A 82 9.84 -3.08 -4.69
N LEU A 83 9.21 -2.82 -3.54
CA LEU A 83 8.35 -3.78 -2.86
C LEU A 83 7.13 -4.15 -3.70
N LEU A 84 6.49 -3.16 -4.34
CA LEU A 84 5.35 -3.40 -5.21
C LEU A 84 5.76 -4.23 -6.44
N THR A 85 6.88 -3.89 -7.08
CA THR A 85 7.45 -4.69 -8.17
C THR A 85 7.73 -6.13 -7.72
N LEU A 86 8.27 -6.32 -6.51
CA LEU A 86 8.51 -7.65 -5.93
C LEU A 86 7.20 -8.42 -5.69
N PHE A 87 6.16 -7.78 -5.18
CA PHE A 87 4.85 -8.41 -4.99
C PHE A 87 4.19 -8.79 -6.31
N ILE A 88 4.28 -7.93 -7.35
CA ILE A 88 3.79 -8.25 -8.69
C ILE A 88 4.57 -9.44 -9.27
N PHE A 89 5.89 -9.48 -9.11
CA PHE A 89 6.72 -10.61 -9.53
C PHE A 89 6.30 -11.90 -8.81
N GLY A 90 6.13 -11.85 -7.49
CA GLY A 90 5.64 -12.98 -6.71
C GLY A 90 4.26 -13.46 -7.18
N ALA A 91 3.34 -12.54 -7.52
CA ALA A 91 2.03 -12.86 -8.05
C ALA A 91 2.11 -13.57 -9.42
N VAL A 92 2.98 -13.13 -10.33
CA VAL A 92 3.23 -13.80 -11.62
C VAL A 92 3.75 -15.22 -11.40
N VAL A 93 4.71 -15.40 -10.50
CA VAL A 93 5.27 -16.72 -10.18
C VAL A 93 4.20 -17.63 -9.57
N ALA A 94 3.45 -17.14 -8.59
CA ALA A 94 2.38 -17.88 -7.95
C ALA A 94 1.28 -18.30 -8.94
N ASP A 95 0.84 -17.37 -9.80
CA ASP A 95 -0.14 -17.64 -10.85
C ASP A 95 0.31 -18.77 -11.78
N LYS A 96 1.58 -18.75 -12.23
CA LYS A 96 2.16 -19.81 -13.04
C LYS A 96 2.15 -21.18 -12.34
N PHE A 97 2.46 -21.22 -11.04
CA PHE A 97 2.47 -22.46 -10.28
C PHE A 97 1.07 -23.01 -9.99
N ILE A 98 0.09 -22.14 -9.76
CA ILE A 98 -1.28 -22.54 -9.39
C ILE A 98 -2.10 -22.89 -10.63
N ASN A 99 -2.01 -22.07 -11.69
CA ASN A 99 -2.86 -22.18 -12.87
C ASN A 99 -2.18 -22.86 -14.06
N GLU A 100 -0.92 -23.32 -13.91
CA GLU A 100 -0.06 -23.92 -14.94
C GLU A 100 0.07 -23.09 -16.24
N THR A 101 -0.39 -21.85 -16.20
CA THR A 101 -0.46 -20.90 -17.30
C THR A 101 -0.02 -19.54 -16.77
N ILE A 102 0.36 -18.63 -17.67
CA ILE A 102 0.78 -17.30 -17.25
C ILE A 102 -0.28 -16.29 -17.63
N ASN A 103 -0.81 -15.58 -16.64
CA ASN A 103 -1.72 -14.46 -16.86
C ASN A 103 -1.00 -13.30 -17.55
N ILE A 104 -1.42 -13.02 -18.79
CA ILE A 104 -0.80 -11.98 -19.62
C ILE A 104 -0.94 -10.57 -19.01
N PHE A 105 -2.03 -10.29 -18.28
CA PHE A 105 -2.20 -9.00 -17.62
C PHE A 105 -1.22 -8.82 -16.46
N LEU A 106 -0.94 -9.88 -15.69
CA LEU A 106 0.09 -9.84 -14.64
C LEU A 106 1.49 -9.67 -15.23
N LEU A 107 1.80 -10.32 -16.36
CA LEU A 107 3.07 -10.10 -17.06
C LEU A 107 3.24 -8.67 -17.58
N VAL A 108 2.20 -8.11 -18.20
CA VAL A 108 2.22 -6.71 -18.66
C VAL A 108 2.39 -5.76 -17.48
N LEU A 109 1.68 -6.00 -16.38
CA LEU A 109 1.81 -5.21 -15.16
C LEU A 109 3.23 -5.27 -14.57
N LEU A 110 3.85 -6.46 -14.57
CA LEU A 110 5.24 -6.63 -14.17
C LEU A 110 6.16 -5.79 -15.07
N GLY A 111 6.02 -5.91 -16.39
CA GLY A 111 6.79 -5.11 -17.35
C GLY A 111 6.66 -3.61 -17.13
N LEU A 112 5.43 -3.11 -16.95
CA LEU A 112 5.16 -1.72 -16.61
C LEU A 112 5.84 -1.31 -15.30
N SER A 113 5.75 -2.15 -14.26
CA SER A 113 6.37 -1.90 -12.96
C SER A 113 7.90 -1.93 -12.99
N MET A 114 8.54 -2.47 -14.04
CA MET A 114 9.99 -2.45 -14.21
C MET A 114 10.46 -1.18 -14.93
N ILE A 115 9.70 -0.72 -15.92
CA ILE A 115 10.07 0.45 -16.74
C ILE A 115 9.65 1.78 -16.13
N THR A 116 8.69 1.80 -15.19
CA THR A 116 8.08 3.04 -14.70
C THR A 116 9.10 3.97 -14.04
N LEU A 117 9.91 3.49 -13.10
CA LEU A 117 10.94 4.30 -12.45
C LEU A 117 11.95 4.90 -13.44
N PRO A 118 12.67 4.12 -14.27
CA PRO A 118 13.64 4.70 -15.20
C PRO A 118 12.97 5.62 -16.24
N PHE A 119 11.74 5.33 -16.65
CA PHE A 119 10.98 6.21 -17.53
C PHE A 119 10.67 7.57 -16.88
N ILE A 120 10.20 7.57 -15.63
CA ILE A 120 9.92 8.82 -14.89
C ILE A 120 11.22 9.58 -14.60
N GLU A 121 12.31 8.90 -14.22
CA GLU A 121 13.64 9.50 -14.04
C GLU A 121 14.14 10.17 -15.34
N PHE A 122 13.93 9.52 -16.49
CA PHE A 122 14.23 10.09 -17.80
C PHE A 122 13.41 11.36 -18.06
N LEU A 123 12.09 11.34 -17.84
CA LEU A 123 11.24 12.53 -18.05
C LEU A 123 11.61 13.71 -17.14
N ILE A 124 11.94 13.42 -15.88
CA ILE A 124 12.30 14.45 -14.91
C ILE A 124 13.68 15.03 -15.23
N SER A 125 14.68 14.21 -15.58
CA SER A 125 16.03 14.69 -15.89
C SER A 125 16.06 15.67 -17.07
N ARG A 126 15.18 15.50 -18.07
CA ARG A 126 15.02 16.46 -19.19
C ARG A 126 14.51 17.84 -18.79
N LYS A 127 13.96 18.02 -17.59
CA LYS A 127 13.57 19.35 -17.10
C LYS A 127 14.75 20.14 -16.50
N TYR A 128 15.84 19.44 -16.17
CA TYR A 128 17.04 20.02 -15.57
C TYR A 128 18.20 20.14 -16.57
N GLN A 129 18.02 19.65 -17.80
CA GLN A 129 18.91 19.85 -18.95
C GLN A 129 18.29 20.87 -19.90
#